data_AF-A0A2E0XNR3-F1
#
_entry.id   AF-A0A2E0XNR3-F1
#
_cell.length_a   1.000
_cell.length_b   1.000
_cell.length_c   1.000
_cell.angle_alpha   90.00
_cell.angle_beta   90.00
_cell.angle_gamma   90.00
#
_symmetry.space_group_name_H-M   'P 1'
#
loop_
_entity.id
_entity.type
_entity.pdbx_description
1 polymer ?
#
loop_
_entity_poly.entity_id
_entity_poly.type
_entity_poly.pdbx_seq_one_letter_code
_entity_poly.pdbx_strand_id
1 'polypeptide(L)'
;MNQEELYLFDLTGYLVVEDVLTQEEVATANQAIDQNLDKIRIRPRDQRLDGDSEHLRREHGRGELGGLLEVASPWCDPFRLMLAHAKIVPYLNQILGQ
;
A
#
# COMPACT_ATOMS: atom_id res chain seq x y z
N MET A 1 18.57 -1.53 7.57
CA MET A 1 18.70 -0.16 8.07
C MET A 1 20.14 0.09 8.52
N ASN A 2 20.82 1.07 7.95
CA ASN A 2 22.12 1.55 8.42
C ASN A 2 21.96 2.68 9.47
N GLN A 3 23.06 3.21 9.99
CA GLN A 3 23.00 4.25 11.04
C GLN A 3 22.40 5.57 10.55
N GLU A 4 22.65 5.97 9.30
CA GLU A 4 22.12 7.21 8.73
C GLU A 4 20.60 7.11 8.52
N GLU A 5 20.14 5.97 8.01
CA GLU A 5 18.71 5.66 7.84
C GLU A 5 17.97 5.63 9.19
N LEU A 6 18.58 5.06 10.23
CA LEU A 6 18.02 5.05 11.58
C LEU A 6 17.94 6.46 12.15
N TYR A 7 19.01 7.25 12.04
CA TYR A 7 19.02 8.64 12.48
C TYR A 7 17.97 9.47 11.75
N LEU A 8 17.82 9.29 10.44
CA LEU A 8 16.79 9.97 9.66
C LEU A 8 15.39 9.58 10.13
N PHE A 9 15.12 8.28 10.31
CA PHE A 9 13.84 7.79 10.80
C PHE A 9 13.50 8.36 12.18
N ASP A 10 14.47 8.38 13.11
CA ASP A 10 14.29 8.93 14.46
C ASP A 10 13.94 10.43 14.44
N LEU A 11 14.46 11.18 13.46
CA LEU A 11 14.17 12.60 13.31
C LEU A 11 12.83 12.91 12.62
N THR A 12 12.46 12.14 11.60
CA THR A 12 11.33 12.46 10.71
C THR A 12 10.08 11.62 10.98
N GLY A 13 10.23 10.47 11.66
CA GLY A 13 9.17 9.48 11.84
C GLY A 13 8.86 8.65 10.60
N TYR A 14 9.66 8.76 9.53
CA TYR A 14 9.52 7.94 8.32
C TYR A 14 10.83 7.76 7.56
N LEU A 15 10.91 6.69 6.77
CA LEU A 15 12.04 6.43 5.86
C LEU A 15 11.51 5.97 4.51
N VAL A 16 12.08 6.48 3.43
CA VAL A 16 11.79 6.00 2.07
C VAL A 16 12.82 4.93 1.73
N VAL A 17 12.35 3.71 1.46
CA VAL A 17 13.19 2.61 0.97
C VAL A 17 12.85 2.41 -0.50
N GLU A 18 13.80 2.77 -1.37
CA GLU A 18 13.62 2.70 -2.82
C GLU A 18 13.80 1.26 -3.33
N ASP A 19 13.22 0.98 -4.50
CA ASP A 19 13.36 -0.28 -5.23
C ASP A 19 13.10 -1.53 -4.38
N VAL A 20 12.16 -1.44 -3.44
CA VAL A 20 11.76 -2.60 -2.62
C VAL A 20 11.23 -3.71 -3.51
N LEU A 21 10.30 -3.38 -4.41
CA LEU A 21 9.73 -4.29 -5.39
C LEU A 21 10.43 -4.16 -6.73
N THR A 22 10.64 -5.30 -7.38
CA THR A 22 11.05 -5.36 -8.79
C THR A 22 9.93 -4.87 -9.70
N GLN A 23 10.29 -4.50 -10.94
CA GLN A 23 9.29 -4.08 -11.94
C GLN A 23 8.25 -5.18 -12.23
N GLU A 24 8.66 -6.46 -12.18
CA GLU A 24 7.77 -7.60 -12.39
C GLU A 24 6.78 -7.77 -11.22
N GLU A 25 7.24 -7.62 -9.98
CA GLU A 25 6.37 -7.66 -8.80
C GLU A 25 5.36 -6.50 -8.82
N VAL A 26 5.79 -5.31 -9.22
CA VAL A 26 4.89 -4.15 -9.40
C VAL A 26 3.86 -4.42 -10.49
N ALA A 27 4.29 -4.94 -11.65
CA ALA A 27 3.38 -5.28 -12.74
C ALA A 27 2.34 -6.34 -12.32
N THR A 28 2.78 -7.35 -11.58
CA THR A 28 1.91 -8.42 -11.05
C THR A 28 0.89 -7.88 -10.05
N ALA A 29 1.31 -6.98 -9.14
CA ALA A 29 0.43 -6.33 -8.19
C ALA A 29 -0.61 -5.44 -8.88
N ASN A 30 -0.22 -4.69 -9.91
CA ASN A 30 -1.14 -3.87 -10.70
C ASN A 30 -2.16 -4.75 -11.43
N GLN A 31 -1.70 -5.84 -12.07
CA GLN A 31 -2.61 -6.79 -12.72
C GLN A 31 -3.59 -7.41 -11.72
N ALA A 32 -3.14 -7.73 -10.49
CA ALA A 32 -4.03 -8.23 -9.45
C ALA A 32 -5.13 -7.22 -9.07
N ILE A 33 -4.83 -5.91 -9.06
CA ILE A 33 -5.84 -4.86 -8.85
C ILE A 33 -6.82 -4.83 -10.02
N ASP A 34 -6.32 -4.86 -11.27
CA ASP A 34 -7.14 -4.83 -12.48
C ASP A 34 -8.14 -5.99 -12.54
N GLN A 35 -7.73 -7.16 -12.06
CA GLN A 35 -8.58 -8.37 -12.03
C GLN A 35 -9.61 -8.37 -10.90
N ASN A 36 -9.55 -7.41 -9.99
CA ASN A 36 -10.45 -7.29 -8.84
C ASN A 36 -11.10 -5.89 -8.77
N LEU A 37 -11.18 -5.16 -9.89
CA LEU A 37 -11.82 -3.83 -9.96
C LEU A 37 -13.30 -3.88 -9.55
N ASP A 38 -13.97 -5.00 -9.82
CA ASP A 38 -15.36 -5.26 -9.43
C ASP A 38 -15.56 -5.26 -7.90
N LYS A 39 -14.49 -5.50 -7.13
CA LYS A 39 -14.51 -5.50 -5.67
C LYS A 39 -14.24 -4.11 -5.08
N ILE A 40 -13.97 -3.09 -5.91
CA ILE A 40 -13.75 -1.73 -5.44
C ILE A 40 -15.07 -1.19 -4.87
N ARG A 41 -15.07 -0.90 -3.58
CA ARG A 41 -16.16 -0.19 -2.92
C ARG A 41 -15.95 1.30 -3.08
N ILE A 42 -16.86 1.95 -3.80
CA ILE A 42 -16.91 3.40 -3.90
C ILE A 42 -17.52 3.98 -2.63
N ARG A 43 -16.83 4.90 -1.97
CA ARG A 43 -17.37 5.58 -0.78
C ARG A 43 -18.61 6.42 -1.15
N PRO A 44 -19.72 6.27 -0.41
CA PRO A 44 -20.89 7.12 -0.59
C PRO A 44 -20.58 8.57 -0.15
N ARG A 45 -21.45 9.51 -0.54
CA ARG A 45 -21.20 10.96 -0.40
C ARG A 45 -21.06 11.43 1.06
N ASP A 46 -21.71 10.75 1.99
CA ASP A 46 -21.59 10.96 3.44
C ASP A 46 -20.21 10.56 3.98
N GLN A 47 -19.45 9.74 3.25
CA GLN A 47 -18.09 9.27 3.59
C GLN A 47 -17.02 9.91 2.69
N ARG A 48 -17.30 11.08 2.11
CA ARG A 48 -16.38 11.81 1.23
C ARG A 48 -15.15 12.34 1.98
N LEU A 49 -14.05 12.51 1.24
CA LEU A 49 -12.77 13.02 1.75
C LEU A 49 -12.35 14.32 1.03
N ASP A 50 -13.27 14.93 0.27
CA ASP A 50 -13.03 16.17 -0.47
C ASP A 50 -13.06 17.42 0.41
N GLY A 51 -13.41 17.29 1.70
CA GLY A 51 -13.45 18.41 2.65
C GLY A 51 -14.36 19.56 2.20
N ASP A 52 -15.40 19.26 1.41
CA ASP A 52 -16.28 20.24 0.75
C ASP A 52 -15.60 21.15 -0.28
N SER A 53 -14.38 20.82 -0.71
CA SER A 53 -13.70 21.52 -1.79
C SER A 53 -14.45 21.37 -3.11
N GLU A 54 -14.84 22.49 -3.72
CA GLU A 54 -15.54 22.50 -5.00
C GLU A 54 -14.71 21.85 -6.13
N HIS A 55 -13.38 21.98 -6.08
CA HIS A 55 -12.48 21.42 -7.09
C HIS A 55 -12.26 19.92 -6.96
N LEU A 56 -12.38 19.38 -5.74
CA LEU A 56 -12.25 17.95 -5.48
C LEU A 56 -13.61 17.23 -5.49
N ARG A 57 -14.70 18.00 -5.57
CA ARG A 57 -16.07 17.49 -5.56
C ARG A 57 -16.36 16.68 -6.81
N ARG A 58 -16.71 15.42 -6.62
CA ARG A 58 -17.23 14.52 -7.66
C ARG A 58 -18.54 13.90 -7.19
N GLU A 59 -19.22 13.22 -8.12
CA GLU A 59 -20.45 12.48 -7.83
C GLU A 59 -20.20 11.36 -6.81
N HIS A 60 -19.05 10.70 -6.93
CA HIS A 60 -18.64 9.55 -6.13
C HIS A 60 -17.40 9.86 -5.29
N GLY A 61 -17.31 9.24 -4.09
CA GLY A 61 -16.15 9.33 -3.22
C GLY A 61 -14.97 8.46 -3.69
N ARG A 62 -13.91 8.43 -2.87
CA ARG A 62 -12.72 7.58 -3.12
C ARG A 62 -13.13 6.09 -3.20
N GLY A 63 -12.60 5.38 -4.20
CA GLY A 63 -12.69 3.92 -4.27
C GLY A 63 -11.74 3.23 -3.31
N GLU A 64 -12.20 2.13 -2.72
CA GLU A 64 -11.42 1.33 -1.77
C GLU A 64 -11.41 -0.13 -2.19
N LEU A 65 -10.21 -0.69 -2.33
CA LEU A 65 -10.01 -2.11 -2.54
C LEU A 65 -9.46 -2.73 -1.26
N GLY A 66 -10.37 -3.23 -0.43
CA GLY A 66 -10.01 -4.05 0.73
C GLY A 66 -9.90 -5.52 0.35
N GLY A 67 -9.38 -6.34 1.27
CA GLY A 67 -9.42 -7.79 1.11
C GLY A 67 -8.41 -8.37 0.10
N LEU A 68 -7.35 -7.63 -0.23
CA LEU A 68 -6.33 -8.04 -1.21
C LEU A 68 -5.54 -9.29 -0.79
N LEU A 69 -5.51 -9.61 0.51
CA LEU A 69 -4.87 -10.82 1.00
C LEU A 69 -5.77 -12.05 0.84
N GLU A 70 -7.07 -11.86 0.62
CA GLU A 70 -8.11 -12.88 0.59
C GLU A 70 -8.67 -13.14 -0.82
N VAL A 71 -8.28 -12.34 -1.82
CA VAL A 71 -8.66 -12.61 -3.22
C VAL A 71 -8.09 -13.96 -3.68
N ALA A 72 -8.71 -14.55 -4.70
CA ALA A 72 -8.28 -15.85 -5.22
C ALA A 72 -6.84 -15.78 -5.77
N SER A 73 -6.07 -16.84 -5.56
CA SER A 73 -4.77 -17.02 -6.24
C SER A 73 -4.99 -17.01 -7.76
N PRO A 74 -4.11 -16.37 -8.55
CA PRO A 74 -2.81 -15.81 -8.14
C PRO A 74 -2.85 -14.36 -7.62
N TRP A 75 -4.02 -13.74 -7.54
CA TRP A 75 -4.12 -12.29 -7.30
C TRP A 75 -3.80 -11.84 -5.87
N CYS A 76 -3.85 -12.74 -4.89
CA CYS A 76 -3.44 -12.42 -3.51
C CYS A 76 -1.92 -12.54 -3.30
N ASP A 77 -1.24 -13.27 -4.17
CA ASP A 77 0.16 -13.64 -4.01
C ASP A 77 1.10 -12.43 -3.93
N PRO A 78 1.03 -11.40 -4.80
CA PRO A 78 1.92 -10.24 -4.69
C PRO A 78 1.80 -9.54 -3.34
N PHE A 79 0.58 -9.35 -2.83
CA PHE A 79 0.36 -8.65 -1.55
C PHE A 79 0.79 -9.50 -0.34
N ARG A 80 0.62 -10.82 -0.39
CA ARG A 80 1.09 -11.73 0.66
C ARG A 80 2.61 -11.78 0.72
N LEU A 81 3.27 -11.82 -0.44
CA LEU A 81 4.73 -11.82 -0.52
C LEU A 81 5.32 -10.49 0.00
N MET A 82 4.62 -9.37 -0.20
CA MET A 82 5.03 -8.06 0.34
C MET A 82 5.10 -8.02 1.87
N LEU A 83 4.23 -8.74 2.59
CA LEU A 83 4.15 -8.68 4.07
C LEU A 83 5.45 -9.08 4.76
N ALA A 84 6.19 -10.03 4.19
CA ALA A 84 7.44 -10.54 4.72
C ALA A 84 8.59 -10.35 3.72
N HIS A 85 8.52 -9.29 2.91
CA HIS A 85 9.52 -9.06 1.87
C HIS A 85 10.93 -8.92 2.46
N ALA A 86 11.91 -9.61 1.86
CA ALA A 86 13.27 -9.69 2.39
C ALA A 86 13.97 -8.33 2.54
N LYS A 87 13.58 -7.34 1.71
CA LYS A 87 14.07 -5.95 1.86
C LYS A 87 13.34 -5.15 2.95
N ILE A 88 12.12 -5.52 3.35
CA ILE A 88 11.33 -4.78 4.34
C ILE A 88 11.58 -5.30 5.77
N VAL A 89 11.57 -6.63 5.94
CA VAL A 89 11.65 -7.28 7.26
C VAL A 89 12.83 -6.78 8.12
N PRO A 90 14.05 -6.59 7.59
CA PRO A 90 15.15 -6.05 8.39
C PRO A 90 14.90 -4.65 8.95
N TYR A 91 14.15 -3.79 8.23
CA TYR A 91 13.76 -2.47 8.74
C TYR A 91 12.70 -2.59 9.82
N LEU A 92 11.70 -3.45 9.63
CA LEU A 92 10.66 -3.67 10.65
C LEU A 92 11.25 -4.22 11.95
N ASN A 93 12.15 -5.20 11.88
CA ASN A 93 12.82 -5.74 13.07
C ASN A 93 13.66 -4.67 13.80
N GLN A 94 14.24 -3.72 13.07
CA GLN A 94 14.99 -2.63 13.66
C GLN A 94 14.07 -1.61 14.37
N ILE A 95 12.91 -1.29 13.77
CA ILE A 95 11.98 -0.27 14.29
C ILE A 95 11.08 -0.83 15.41
N LEU A 96 10.55 -2.04 15.23
CA LEU A 96 9.54 -2.63 16.10
C LEU A 96 10.12 -3.53 17.19
N GLY A 97 11.41 -3.87 17.11
CA GLY A 97 12.04 -4.89 17.94
C GLY A 97 11.87 -6.30 17.38
N GLN A 98 12.54 -7.26 18.02
CA GLN A 98 12.44 -8.70 17.73
C GLN A 98 11.53 -9.42 18.72
#